data_AF-U6L4S1-F1
#
_entry.id   AF-U6L4S1-F1
#
_cell.length_a   1.000
_cell.length_b   1.000
_cell.length_c   1.000
_cell.angle_alpha   90.00
_cell.angle_beta   90.00
_cell.angle_gamma   90.00
#
_symmetry.space_group_name_H-M   'P 1'
#
loop_
_entity.id
_entity.type
_entity.pdbx_description
1 polymer ?
#
loop_
_entity_poly.entity_id
_entity_poly.type
_entity_poly.pdbx_seq_one_letter_code
_entity_poly.pdbx_strand_id
1 'polypeptide(L)'
;MSEHQKKQLLQRLPPRDIFQLLPFRVDPEAAADIDAVILFKFVPPPGAAAAPAPAAPAAAAAAAAAEQRDAQKEPAQAAASPETSNSADAPPQQQQLLQQEQLQQLQQQQQMQQQQVRRRQQQQQLHCVHFRRGIVFTRDECERAADVEVETTEAAWRSFLTKETGLIAAAARGDFRVKGPLLLLVKCLASIELDMD
;
A
#
# COMPACT_ATOMS: atom_id res chain seq x y z
N MET A 1 -25.99 -13.28 2.95
CA MET A 1 -24.76 -13.50 2.16
C MET A 1 -24.36 -14.95 2.35
N SER A 2 -24.02 -15.68 1.29
CA SER A 2 -23.53 -17.05 1.46
C SER A 2 -22.10 -17.05 2.01
N GLU A 3 -21.71 -18.05 2.79
CA GLU A 3 -20.33 -18.19 3.31
C GLU A 3 -19.28 -18.14 2.19
N HIS A 4 -19.62 -18.68 1.02
CA HIS A 4 -18.73 -18.66 -0.14
C HIS A 4 -18.47 -17.23 -0.65
N GLN A 5 -19.49 -16.36 -0.70
CA GLN A 5 -19.31 -14.95 -1.05
C GLN A 5 -18.49 -14.19 0.01
N LYS A 6 -18.69 -14.51 1.30
CA LYS A 6 -17.93 -13.91 2.41
C LYS A 6 -16.44 -14.27 2.30
N LYS A 7 -16.12 -15.54 2.02
CA LYS A 7 -14.73 -15.99 1.76
C LYS A 7 -14.11 -15.31 0.55
N GLN A 8 -14.84 -15.18 -0.56
CA GLN A 8 -14.33 -14.48 -1.74
C GLN A 8 -14.08 -12.98 -1.50
N LEU A 9 -14.95 -12.32 -0.73
CA LEU A 9 -14.75 -10.91 -0.36
C LEU A 9 -13.55 -10.73 0.55
N LEU A 10 -13.39 -11.62 1.55
CA LEU A 10 -12.24 -11.60 2.44
C LEU A 10 -10.96 -11.72 1.63
N GLN A 11 -10.85 -12.69 0.72
CA GLN A 11 -9.66 -12.86 -0.14
C GLN A 11 -9.30 -11.61 -0.97
N ARG A 12 -10.23 -10.68 -1.18
CA ARG A 12 -10.00 -9.44 -1.94
C ARG A 12 -9.65 -8.23 -1.06
N LEU A 13 -9.90 -8.28 0.24
CA LEU A 13 -9.67 -7.14 1.15
C LEU A 13 -8.20 -7.03 1.55
N PRO A 14 -7.51 -5.90 1.36
CA PRO A 14 -6.11 -5.76 1.79
C PRO A 14 -5.95 -6.00 3.30
N PRO A 15 -4.76 -6.43 3.77
CA PRO A 15 -4.52 -6.74 5.18
C PRO A 15 -5.00 -5.64 6.13
N ARG A 16 -4.76 -4.37 5.78
CA ARG A 16 -5.17 -3.22 6.58
C ARG A 16 -6.68 -3.21 6.87
N ASP A 17 -7.51 -3.52 5.88
CA ASP A 17 -8.96 -3.51 6.05
C ASP A 17 -9.42 -4.67 6.94
N ILE A 18 -8.69 -5.78 6.92
CA ILE A 18 -8.94 -6.92 7.81
C ILE A 18 -8.65 -6.55 9.27
N PHE A 19 -7.58 -5.79 9.53
CA PHE A 19 -7.26 -5.31 10.89
C PHE A 19 -8.31 -4.36 11.44
N GLN A 20 -8.91 -3.53 10.58
CA GLN A 20 -10.02 -2.64 10.98
C GLN A 20 -11.26 -3.41 11.44
N LEU A 21 -11.39 -4.68 11.08
CA LEU A 21 -12.50 -5.52 11.52
C LEU A 21 -12.28 -6.15 12.90
N LEU A 22 -11.03 -6.27 13.38
CA LEU A 22 -10.74 -6.93 14.65
C LEU A 22 -11.43 -6.26 15.86
N PRO A 23 -11.46 -4.92 15.99
CA PRO A 23 -12.17 -4.25 17.10
C PRO A 23 -13.64 -4.61 17.23
N PHE A 24 -14.32 -4.86 16.11
CA PHE A 24 -15.75 -5.18 16.08
C PHE A 24 -16.07 -6.62 16.46
N ARG A 25 -15.03 -7.45 16.64
CA ARG A 25 -15.15 -8.89 16.85
C ARG A 25 -14.56 -9.33 18.18
N VAL A 26 -14.30 -8.38 19.06
CA VAL A 26 -13.73 -8.68 20.37
C VAL A 26 -14.84 -8.98 21.34
N ASP A 27 -14.65 -10.05 22.09
CA ASP A 27 -15.39 -10.28 23.31
C ASP A 27 -14.76 -9.42 24.42
N PRO A 28 -15.44 -8.36 24.88
CA PRO A 28 -14.90 -7.44 25.87
C PRO A 28 -14.69 -8.12 27.24
N GLU A 29 -15.44 -9.18 27.56
CA GLU A 29 -15.27 -9.92 28.82
C GLU A 29 -13.99 -10.76 28.76
N ALA A 30 -13.78 -11.49 27.66
CA ALA A 30 -12.55 -12.26 27.45
C ALA A 30 -11.29 -11.35 27.35
N ALA A 31 -11.46 -10.13 26.83
CA ALA A 31 -10.39 -9.14 26.69
C ALA A 31 -10.20 -8.22 27.92
N ALA A 32 -11.05 -8.31 28.94
CA ALA A 32 -11.07 -7.37 30.08
C ALA A 32 -9.71 -7.30 30.80
N ASP A 33 -9.09 -8.46 31.01
CA ASP A 33 -7.82 -8.62 31.72
C ASP A 33 -6.59 -8.63 30.80
N ILE A 34 -6.74 -8.15 29.57
CA ILE A 34 -5.65 -8.10 28.59
C ILE A 34 -5.18 -6.63 28.44
N ASP A 35 -3.91 -6.39 28.77
CA ASP A 35 -3.17 -5.19 28.36
C ASP A 35 -1.95 -5.63 27.56
N ALA A 36 -2.03 -5.53 26.24
CA ALA A 36 -1.01 -6.02 25.34
C ALA A 36 -0.93 -5.20 24.05
N VAL A 37 0.27 -5.07 23.51
CA VAL A 37 0.54 -4.50 22.19
C VAL A 37 1.16 -5.58 21.31
N ILE A 38 0.49 -5.90 20.20
CA ILE A 38 0.95 -6.89 19.24
C ILE A 38 1.32 -6.19 17.93
N LEU A 39 2.56 -6.34 17.50
CA LEU A 39 3.04 -5.81 16.22
C LEU A 39 3.02 -6.93 15.17
N PHE A 40 2.17 -6.79 14.15
CA PHE A 40 2.16 -7.64 12.98
C PHE A 40 3.05 -7.07 11.88
N LYS A 41 3.91 -7.92 11.31
CA LYS A 41 4.83 -7.63 10.21
C LYS A 41 4.49 -8.56 9.03
N PHE A 42 3.94 -8.00 7.96
CA PHE A 42 3.57 -8.75 6.77
C PHE A 42 4.74 -8.83 5.80
N VAL A 43 5.39 -9.98 5.73
CA VAL A 43 6.45 -10.23 4.75
C VAL A 43 5.84 -10.73 3.44
N PRO A 44 6.34 -10.27 2.29
CA PRO A 44 5.96 -10.85 1.01
C PRO A 44 6.34 -12.33 0.99
N PRO A 45 5.54 -13.19 0.33
CA PRO A 45 5.83 -14.61 0.27
C PRO A 45 7.21 -14.82 -0.39
N PRO A 46 7.97 -15.85 0.01
CA PRO A 46 9.35 -16.07 -0.43
C PRO A 46 9.56 -16.23 -1.95
N GLY A 47 8.49 -16.29 -2.76
CA GLY A 47 8.55 -16.25 -4.23
C GLY A 47 8.19 -14.90 -4.88
N ALA A 48 7.67 -13.92 -4.13
CA ALA A 48 7.26 -12.62 -4.68
C ALA A 48 8.40 -11.59 -4.76
N ALA A 49 9.50 -11.80 -4.03
CA ALA A 49 10.68 -10.93 -4.07
C ALA A 49 11.41 -10.95 -5.43
N ALA A 50 11.07 -11.88 -6.33
CA ALA A 50 11.64 -12.00 -7.68
C ALA A 50 10.70 -11.52 -8.80
N ALA A 51 9.46 -11.14 -8.50
CA ALA A 51 8.58 -10.55 -9.49
C ALA A 51 8.83 -9.03 -9.52
N PRO A 52 9.35 -8.45 -10.62
CA PRO A 52 9.29 -7.00 -10.77
C PRO A 52 7.82 -6.61 -10.61
N ALA A 53 7.54 -5.70 -9.68
CA ALA A 53 6.22 -5.12 -9.52
C ALA A 53 5.70 -4.74 -10.92
N PRO A 54 4.49 -5.17 -11.33
CA PRO A 54 3.94 -4.69 -12.59
C PRO A 54 3.89 -3.18 -12.48
N ALA A 55 4.71 -2.51 -13.29
CA ALA A 55 4.65 -1.09 -13.47
C ALA A 55 3.19 -0.73 -13.68
N ALA A 56 2.66 0.11 -12.81
CA ALA A 56 1.32 0.67 -12.95
C ALA A 56 1.11 1.12 -14.41
N PRO A 57 -0.08 0.93 -15.00
CA PRO A 57 -0.32 1.28 -16.39
C PRO A 57 -0.31 2.81 -16.52
N ALA A 58 0.87 3.38 -16.73
CA ALA A 58 1.07 4.75 -17.21
C ALA A 58 0.79 4.83 -18.73
N ALA A 59 -0.22 4.10 -19.20
CA ALA A 59 -0.59 3.96 -20.62
C ALA A 59 -1.99 4.53 -20.92
N ALA A 60 -2.56 5.36 -20.04
CA ALA A 60 -3.86 6.00 -20.26
C ALA A 60 -3.78 7.50 -20.61
N ALA A 61 -2.58 8.10 -20.64
CA ALA A 61 -2.43 9.55 -20.90
C ALA A 61 -1.95 9.91 -22.33
N ALA A 62 -1.64 8.93 -23.18
CA ALA A 62 -1.09 9.19 -24.52
C ALA A 62 -2.14 9.10 -25.66
N ALA A 63 -3.39 8.73 -25.37
CA ALA A 63 -4.44 8.56 -26.39
C ALA A 63 -5.31 9.80 -26.64
N ALA A 64 -5.16 10.88 -25.86
CA ALA A 64 -6.04 12.06 -25.93
C ALA A 64 -5.48 13.26 -26.74
N ALA A 65 -4.35 13.09 -27.44
CA ALA A 65 -3.69 14.18 -28.17
C ALA A 65 -3.67 14.01 -29.71
N ALA A 66 -4.47 13.10 -30.27
CA ALA A 66 -4.48 12.82 -31.70
C ALA A 66 -5.70 13.37 -32.48
N GLU A 67 -6.69 13.97 -31.82
CA GLU A 67 -7.98 14.29 -32.44
C GLU A 67 -8.27 15.80 -32.59
N GLN A 68 -7.25 16.62 -32.91
CA GLN A 68 -7.47 18.00 -33.39
C GLN A 68 -6.36 18.43 -34.38
N ARG A 69 -6.29 17.77 -35.53
CA ARG A 69 -5.55 18.28 -36.71
C ARG A 69 -6.33 18.00 -37.99
N ASP A 70 -7.58 18.45 -38.05
CA ASP A 70 -8.37 18.41 -39.29
C ASP A 70 -9.36 19.58 -39.34
N ALA A 71 -8.83 20.80 -39.33
CA ALA A 71 -9.60 22.00 -39.70
C ALA A 71 -8.67 23.22 -39.85
N GLN A 72 -7.79 23.23 -40.86
CA GLN A 72 -7.34 24.52 -41.41
C GLN A 72 -7.10 24.41 -42.91
N LYS A 73 -8.21 24.62 -43.60
CA LYS A 73 -8.32 24.79 -45.05
C LYS A 73 -7.71 26.14 -45.43
N GLU A 74 -6.72 26.10 -46.31
CA GLU A 74 -6.22 27.21 -47.13
C GLU A 74 -7.37 28.10 -47.67
N PRO A 75 -7.09 29.40 -47.87
CA PRO A 75 -6.91 29.81 -49.26
C PRO A 75 -5.70 30.71 -49.51
N ALA A 76 -5.30 30.64 -50.78
CA ALA A 76 -4.15 31.23 -51.42
C ALA A 76 -4.12 32.77 -51.48
N GLN A 77 -2.86 33.25 -51.48
CA GLN A 77 -2.25 34.25 -52.37
C GLN A 77 -2.32 35.77 -52.10
N ALA A 78 -1.09 36.30 -52.07
CA ALA A 78 -0.58 37.53 -52.70
C ALA A 78 -0.78 38.87 -51.97
N ALA A 79 0.31 39.40 -51.40
CA ALA A 79 0.99 40.60 -51.91
C ALA A 79 2.19 41.03 -51.04
N ALA A 80 3.24 41.49 -51.72
CA ALA A 80 4.26 42.48 -51.30
C ALA A 80 5.24 42.16 -50.15
N SER A 81 6.52 42.04 -50.50
CA SER A 81 7.69 42.40 -49.66
C SER A 81 7.83 43.94 -49.55
N PRO A 82 8.83 44.52 -48.84
CA PRO A 82 9.71 44.04 -47.74
C PRO A 82 9.75 45.05 -46.55
N GLU A 83 10.69 44.80 -45.61
CA GLU A 83 11.28 45.74 -44.63
C GLU A 83 10.57 45.94 -43.28
N THR A 84 11.16 45.38 -42.20
CA THR A 84 12.01 46.11 -41.25
C THR A 84 12.12 45.35 -39.90
N SER A 85 13.37 45.27 -39.44
CA SER A 85 13.78 45.51 -38.05
C SER A 85 13.38 44.56 -36.91
N ASN A 86 14.46 44.08 -36.29
CA ASN A 86 14.71 43.99 -34.85
C ASN A 86 14.26 42.74 -34.08
N SER A 87 15.30 41.99 -33.71
CA SER A 87 15.59 41.56 -32.34
C SER A 87 14.64 40.56 -31.71
N ALA A 88 14.98 39.27 -31.84
CA ALA A 88 14.77 38.29 -30.77
C ALA A 88 15.71 37.08 -30.97
N ASP A 89 17.01 37.32 -31.14
CA ASP A 89 18.02 36.27 -31.00
C ASP A 89 18.24 36.04 -29.49
N ALA A 90 17.30 35.34 -28.87
CA ALA A 90 17.53 34.81 -27.53
C ALA A 90 18.63 33.73 -27.67
N PRO A 91 19.79 33.87 -27.00
CA PRO A 91 20.92 32.99 -27.25
C PRO A 91 20.49 31.54 -26.95
N PRO A 92 20.73 30.59 -27.87
CA PRO A 92 20.27 29.19 -27.73
C PRO A 92 20.78 28.53 -26.43
N GLN A 93 21.85 29.06 -25.83
CA GLN A 93 22.35 28.63 -24.54
C GLN A 93 21.35 28.85 -23.39
N GLN A 94 20.57 29.94 -23.38
CA GLN A 94 19.64 30.19 -22.28
C GLN A 94 18.47 29.21 -22.31
N GLN A 95 18.02 28.83 -23.51
CA GLN A 95 16.97 27.84 -23.69
C GLN A 95 17.45 26.42 -23.34
N GLN A 96 18.72 26.11 -23.65
CA GLN A 96 19.34 24.84 -23.27
C GLN A 96 19.55 24.71 -21.76
N LEU A 97 19.89 25.81 -21.07
CA LEU A 97 20.05 25.82 -19.61
C LEU A 97 18.70 25.61 -18.89
N LEU A 98 17.64 26.29 -19.36
CA LEU A 98 16.27 26.09 -18.88
C LEU A 98 15.80 24.64 -19.07
N GLN A 99 16.11 24.03 -20.22
CA GLN A 99 15.75 22.64 -20.49
C GLN A 99 16.52 21.66 -19.57
N GLN A 100 17.79 21.96 -19.25
CA GLN A 100 18.59 21.17 -18.34
C GLN A 100 18.06 21.27 -16.89
N GLU A 101 17.70 22.46 -16.43
CA GLU A 101 17.08 22.66 -15.10
C GLU A 101 15.75 21.92 -14.99
N GLN A 102 14.91 21.96 -16.04
CA GLN A 102 13.63 21.25 -16.04
C GLN A 102 13.81 19.72 -15.96
N LEU A 103 14.78 19.16 -16.69
CA LEU A 103 15.13 17.74 -16.60
C LEU A 103 15.65 17.35 -15.22
N GLN A 104 16.51 18.20 -14.63
CA GLN A 104 17.05 17.97 -13.29
C GLN A 104 15.95 18.01 -12.22
N GLN A 105 15.02 18.96 -12.34
CA GLN A 105 13.87 19.07 -11.44
C GLN A 105 12.92 17.87 -11.57
N LEU A 106 12.68 17.40 -12.80
CA LEU A 106 11.87 16.19 -13.05
C LEU A 106 12.52 14.94 -12.44
N GLN A 107 13.84 14.80 -12.59
CA GLN A 107 14.58 13.67 -12.02
C GLN A 107 14.52 13.68 -10.49
N GLN A 108 14.65 14.84 -9.87
CA GLN A 108 14.55 15.00 -8.42
C GLN A 108 13.12 14.69 -7.92
N GLN A 109 12.09 15.11 -8.66
CA GLN A 109 10.70 14.80 -8.33
C GLN A 109 10.41 13.29 -8.41
N GLN A 110 10.95 12.59 -9.42
CA GLN A 110 10.81 11.13 -9.53
C GLN A 110 11.47 10.39 -8.37
N GLN A 111 12.65 10.84 -7.91
CA GLN A 111 13.32 10.21 -6.76
C GLN A 111 12.50 10.36 -5.46
N MET A 112 11.98 11.56 -5.20
CA MET A 112 11.10 11.81 -4.05
C MET A 112 9.84 10.93 -4.09
N GLN A 113 9.24 10.79 -5.27
CA GLN A 113 8.05 9.97 -5.45
C GLN A 113 8.34 8.48 -5.20
N GLN A 114 9.45 7.94 -5.71
CA GLN A 114 9.87 6.57 -5.41
C GLN A 114 10.11 6.34 -3.91
N GLN A 115 10.75 7.28 -3.23
CA GLN A 115 11.02 7.16 -1.81
C GLN A 115 9.73 7.15 -0.98
N GLN A 116 8.75 8.00 -1.34
CA GLN A 116 7.43 7.99 -0.71
C GLN A 116 6.71 6.66 -0.91
N VAL A 117 6.71 6.09 -2.13
CA VAL A 117 6.08 4.80 -2.41
C VAL A 117 6.72 3.69 -1.58
N ARG A 118 8.06 3.66 -1.50
CA ARG A 118 8.80 2.66 -0.72
C ARG A 118 8.46 2.75 0.77
N ARG A 119 8.38 3.97 1.31
CA ARG A 119 7.97 4.21 2.70
C ARG A 119 6.53 3.74 2.94
N ARG A 120 5.62 4.05 2.01
CA ARG A 120 4.21 3.65 2.11
C ARG A 120 4.04 2.14 2.09
N GLN A 121 4.79 1.43 1.25
CA GLN A 121 4.78 -0.04 1.22
C GLN A 121 5.31 -0.64 2.52
N GLN A 122 6.39 -0.09 3.09
CA GLN A 122 6.90 -0.57 4.39
C GLN A 122 5.91 -0.33 5.53
N GLN A 123 5.24 0.83 5.55
CA GLN A 123 4.21 1.12 6.56
C GLN A 123 2.96 0.26 6.39
N GLN A 124 2.56 -0.06 5.16
CA GLN A 124 1.42 -0.97 4.90
C GLN A 124 1.68 -2.42 5.36
N GLN A 125 2.91 -2.77 5.71
CA GLN A 125 3.26 -4.09 6.22
C GLN A 125 3.28 -4.15 7.75
N LEU A 126 3.14 -3.02 8.44
CA LEU A 126 3.20 -2.95 9.90
C LEU A 126 1.84 -2.59 10.47
N HIS A 127 1.31 -3.44 11.34
CA HIS A 127 0.04 -3.19 12.01
C HIS A 127 0.17 -3.47 13.51
N CYS A 128 -0.10 -2.46 14.32
CA CYS A 128 -0.12 -2.59 15.78
C CYS A 128 -1.55 -2.81 16.25
N VAL A 129 -1.77 -3.89 17.00
CA VAL A 129 -3.05 -4.20 17.64
C VAL A 129 -2.88 -4.01 19.14
N HIS A 130 -3.69 -3.13 19.69
CA HIS A 130 -3.67 -2.76 21.10
C HIS A 130 -4.87 -3.39 21.79
N PHE A 131 -4.62 -4.10 22.89
CA PHE A 131 -5.62 -4.60 23.81
C PHE A 131 -5.49 -3.79 25.09
N ARG A 132 -6.56 -3.13 25.53
CA ARG A 132 -6.62 -2.46 26.83
C ARG A 132 -8.02 -2.54 27.43
N ARG A 133 -8.14 -3.18 28.59
CA ARG A 133 -9.36 -3.16 29.42
C ARG A 133 -10.61 -3.55 28.63
N GLY A 134 -10.53 -4.63 27.85
CA GLY A 134 -11.66 -5.09 27.02
C GLY A 134 -11.83 -4.36 25.68
N ILE A 135 -11.01 -3.36 25.37
CA ILE A 135 -11.07 -2.63 24.09
C ILE A 135 -9.89 -3.05 23.21
N VAL A 136 -10.17 -3.28 21.93
CA VAL A 136 -9.15 -3.48 20.91
C VAL A 136 -9.19 -2.36 19.89
N PHE A 137 -8.02 -1.85 19.52
CA PHE A 137 -7.88 -0.87 18.45
C PHE A 137 -6.57 -1.09 17.69
N THR A 138 -6.54 -0.63 16.45
CA THR A 138 -5.39 -0.82 15.56
C THR A 138 -4.77 0.51 15.16
N ARG A 139 -3.44 0.57 15.11
CA ARG A 139 -2.68 1.74 14.66
C ARG A 139 -1.57 1.30 13.70
N ASP A 140 -1.16 2.22 12.82
CA ASP A 140 -0.02 2.01 11.93
C ASP A 140 1.32 2.07 12.71
N GLU A 141 1.32 2.69 13.90
CA GLU A 141 2.47 2.78 14.81
C GLU A 141 2.09 2.35 16.23
N CYS A 142 2.99 1.62 16.90
CA CYS A 142 2.76 1.11 18.24
C CYS A 142 3.03 2.22 19.27
N GLU A 143 2.09 2.44 20.18
CA GLU A 143 2.21 3.42 21.28
C GLU A 143 3.34 3.14 22.28
N ARG A 144 3.75 1.88 22.38
CA ARG A 144 4.86 1.40 23.21
C ARG A 144 5.57 0.24 22.51
N ALA A 145 6.69 -0.20 23.07
CA ALA A 145 7.33 -1.44 22.63
C ALA A 145 6.30 -2.58 22.62
N ALA A 146 6.29 -3.34 21.52
CA ALA A 146 5.36 -4.45 21.38
C ALA A 146 5.69 -5.56 22.38
N ASP A 147 4.68 -6.05 23.07
CA ASP A 147 4.81 -7.20 23.96
C ASP A 147 5.00 -8.49 23.15
N VAL A 148 4.41 -8.53 21.95
CA VAL A 148 4.56 -9.62 20.97
C VAL A 148 4.80 -9.04 19.58
N GLU A 149 5.79 -9.56 18.87
CA GLU A 149 5.94 -9.34 17.43
C GLU A 149 5.58 -10.60 16.66
N VAL A 150 4.77 -10.45 15.62
CA VAL A 150 4.34 -11.52 14.74
C VAL A 150 4.78 -11.18 13.33
N GLU A 151 5.69 -11.97 12.78
CA GLU A 151 6.04 -11.91 11.37
C GLU A 151 5.29 -13.01 10.63
N THR A 152 4.50 -12.63 9.62
CA THR A 152 3.64 -13.55 8.88
C THR A 152 3.45 -13.10 7.43
N THR A 153 2.79 -13.91 6.62
CA THR A 153 2.35 -13.53 5.27
C THR A 153 0.87 -13.21 5.28
N GLU A 154 0.43 -12.43 4.29
CA GLU A 154 -0.98 -12.11 4.12
C GLU A 154 -1.82 -13.39 3.92
N ALA A 155 -1.33 -14.34 3.14
CA ALA A 155 -2.00 -15.62 2.91
C ALA A 155 -2.15 -16.43 4.21
N ALA A 156 -1.09 -16.51 5.02
CA ALA A 156 -1.13 -17.22 6.29
C ALA A 156 -2.09 -16.59 7.30
N TRP A 157 -2.09 -15.26 7.39
CA TRP A 157 -3.04 -14.52 8.23
C TRP A 157 -4.49 -14.76 7.78
N ARG A 158 -4.76 -14.76 6.48
CA ARG A 158 -6.10 -15.06 5.94
C ARG A 158 -6.55 -16.47 6.28
N SER A 159 -5.71 -17.48 6.04
CA SER A 159 -6.03 -18.87 6.38
C SER A 159 -6.21 -19.09 7.88
N PHE A 160 -5.56 -18.28 8.72
CA PHE A 160 -5.82 -18.27 10.15
C PHE A 160 -7.21 -17.70 10.48
N LEU A 161 -7.57 -16.55 9.90
CA LEU A 161 -8.88 -15.91 10.13
C LEU A 161 -10.06 -16.73 9.60
N THR A 162 -9.87 -17.48 8.51
CA THR A 162 -10.88 -18.39 7.96
C THR A 162 -10.89 -19.76 8.67
N LYS A 163 -10.10 -19.92 9.74
CA LYS A 163 -9.91 -21.17 10.50
C LYS A 163 -9.44 -22.36 9.65
N GLU A 164 -8.92 -22.14 8.45
CA GLU A 164 -8.33 -23.18 7.60
C GLU A 164 -7.04 -23.74 8.20
N THR A 165 -6.29 -22.92 8.91
CA THR A 165 -5.12 -23.35 9.68
C THR A 165 -5.12 -22.71 11.07
N GLY A 166 -5.01 -23.52 12.12
CA GLY A 166 -4.78 -23.03 13.48
C GLY A 166 -3.39 -22.40 13.66
N LEU A 167 -3.27 -21.42 14.56
CA LEU A 167 -2.02 -20.67 14.80
C LEU A 167 -0.80 -21.57 15.04
N ILE A 168 -0.96 -22.66 15.81
CA ILE A 168 0.13 -23.59 16.13
C ILE A 168 0.62 -24.31 14.86
N ALA A 169 -0.29 -24.77 14.01
CA ALA A 169 0.08 -25.43 12.76
C ALA A 169 0.75 -24.47 11.78
N ALA A 170 0.28 -23.23 11.71
CA ALA A 170 0.89 -22.19 10.88
C ALA A 170 2.30 -21.81 11.39
N ALA A 171 2.48 -21.70 12.71
CA ALA A 171 3.78 -21.48 13.32
C ALA A 171 4.75 -22.65 13.06
N ALA A 172 4.29 -23.89 13.14
CA ALA A 172 5.10 -25.08 12.87
C ALA A 172 5.60 -25.15 11.42
N ARG A 173 4.83 -24.60 10.45
CA ARG A 173 5.26 -24.46 9.04
C ARG A 173 6.19 -23.28 8.79
N GLY A 174 6.38 -22.41 9.79
CA GLY A 174 7.14 -21.18 9.66
C GLY A 174 6.37 -20.02 9.02
N ASP A 175 5.05 -20.17 8.83
CA ASP A 175 4.16 -19.14 8.29
C ASP A 175 3.90 -18.01 9.30
N PHE A 176 4.10 -18.30 10.59
CA PHE A 176 4.05 -17.37 11.70
C PHE A 176 5.33 -17.49 12.51
N ARG A 177 6.10 -16.40 12.57
CA ARG A 177 7.26 -16.27 13.44
C ARG A 177 6.90 -15.31 14.56
N VAL A 178 6.82 -15.84 15.76
CA VAL A 178 6.39 -15.09 16.94
C VAL A 178 7.61 -14.79 17.81
N LYS A 179 7.81 -13.52 18.16
CA LYS A 179 8.79 -13.08 19.15
C LYS A 179 8.02 -12.54 20.36
N GLY A 180 8.36 -13.01 21.55
CA GLY A 180 7.66 -12.66 22.80
C GLY A 180 6.77 -13.81 23.31
N PRO A 181 5.88 -13.53 24.28
CA PRO A 181 5.09 -14.57 24.94
C PRO A 181 3.99 -15.13 24.04
N LEU A 182 4.19 -16.36 23.51
CA LEU A 182 3.21 -17.01 22.63
C LEU A 182 1.84 -17.20 23.28
N LEU A 183 1.79 -17.51 24.58
CA LEU A 183 0.52 -17.64 25.31
C LEU A 183 -0.26 -16.33 25.38
N LEU A 184 0.43 -15.18 25.43
CA LEU A 184 -0.21 -13.88 25.37
C LEU A 184 -0.86 -13.67 24.00
N LEU A 185 -0.15 -14.00 22.91
CA LEU A 185 -0.71 -13.95 21.55
C LEU A 185 -1.95 -14.84 21.42
N VAL A 186 -1.88 -16.08 21.91
CA VAL A 186 -3.03 -17.00 21.89
C VAL A 186 -4.20 -16.44 22.69
N LYS A 187 -3.96 -15.89 23.89
CA LYS A 187 -5.00 -15.26 24.72
C LYS A 187 -5.66 -14.09 24.00
N CYS A 188 -4.87 -13.19 23.41
CA CYS A 188 -5.36 -12.04 22.66
C CYS A 188 -6.16 -12.45 21.41
N LEU A 189 -5.72 -13.48 20.69
CA LEU A 189 -6.44 -13.97 19.51
C LEU A 189 -7.70 -14.74 19.89
N ALA A 190 -7.71 -15.42 21.03
CA ALA A 190 -8.89 -16.13 21.55
C ALA A 190 -9.98 -15.17 22.06
N SER A 191 -9.62 -13.97 22.52
CA SER A 191 -10.60 -12.92 22.87
C SER A 191 -11.19 -12.21 21.65
N ILE A 192 -10.71 -12.54 20.44
CA ILE A 192 -11.35 -12.11 19.19
C ILE A 192 -12.17 -13.30 18.69
N GLU A 193 -13.47 -13.11 18.53
CA GLU A 193 -14.31 -14.03 17.81
C GLU A 193 -13.85 -14.06 16.35
N LEU A 194 -13.06 -15.07 16.02
CA LEU A 194 -12.62 -15.31 14.66
C LEU A 194 -13.72 -15.99 13.82
N ASP A 195 -14.84 -16.44 14.44
CA ASP A 195 -15.94 -17.12 13.74
C ASP A 195 -16.73 -16.17 12.84
N MET A 196 -16.52 -16.32 11.54
CA MET A 196 -17.16 -15.51 10.52
C MET A 196 -18.44 -16.19 10.03
N ASP A 197 -19.32 -16.59 10.94
CA ASP A 197 -20.71 -16.96 10.62
C ASP A 197 -21.52 -15.71 10.19
#